data_AF-V7HXS9-F1
#
_entry.id   AF-V7HXS9-F1
#
_cell.length_a   1.000
_cell.length_b   1.000
_cell.length_c   1.000
_cell.angle_alpha   90.00
_cell.angle_beta   90.00
_cell.angle_gamma   90.00
#
_symmetry.space_group_name_H-M   'P 1'
#
loop_
_entity.id
_entity.type
_entity.pdbx_description
1 polymer ?
#
loop_
_entity_poly.entity_id
_entity_poly.type
_entity_poly.pdbx_seq_one_letter_code
_entity_poly.pdbx_strand_id
1 'polypeptide(L)'
;MKKISKKMSAFTLIEMAIVLFIISLLLLLVIPNISHQKDHANKVNMQALNQQFSTQKQLYEEEHPTATNVTVKQLVDEQYLTSEQGEKLTGSHAE
;
A
#
# COMPACT_ATOMS: atom_id res chain seq x y z
N MET A 1 13.12 -37.62 -55.62
CA MET A 1 13.44 -36.22 -55.28
C MET A 1 12.65 -35.79 -54.05
N LYS A 2 13.28 -35.64 -52.88
CA LYS A 2 12.60 -35.22 -51.63
C LYS A 2 12.61 -33.69 -51.56
N LYS A 3 11.44 -33.05 -51.67
CA LYS A 3 11.27 -31.60 -51.43
C LYS A 3 11.36 -31.33 -49.94
N ILE A 4 12.41 -30.65 -49.50
CA ILE A 4 12.56 -30.17 -48.12
C ILE A 4 11.69 -28.91 -47.99
N SER A 5 10.54 -29.04 -47.32
CA SER A 5 9.72 -27.89 -46.94
C SER A 5 10.41 -27.16 -45.78
N LYS A 6 10.99 -25.99 -46.05
CA LYS A 6 11.55 -25.12 -45.01
C LYS A 6 10.38 -24.55 -44.18
N LYS A 7 10.11 -25.15 -43.02
CA LYS A 7 9.25 -24.52 -42.00
C LYS A 7 9.96 -23.25 -41.54
N MET A 8 9.46 -22.08 -41.93
CA MET A 8 9.91 -20.82 -41.37
C MET A 8 9.47 -20.78 -39.90
N SER A 9 10.42 -20.56 -38.99
CA SER A 9 10.11 -20.39 -37.57
C SER A 9 9.39 -19.06 -37.36
N ALA A 10 8.13 -19.12 -36.93
CA ALA A 10 7.36 -17.96 -36.48
C ALA A 10 7.91 -17.47 -35.13
N PHE A 11 9.03 -16.75 -35.18
CA PHE A 11 9.56 -15.96 -34.08
C PHE A 11 10.27 -14.75 -34.70
N THR A 12 9.46 -13.87 -35.29
CA THR A 12 9.95 -12.66 -35.98
C THR A 12 9.95 -11.47 -35.01
N LEU A 13 10.73 -10.44 -35.33
CA LEU A 13 10.71 -9.19 -34.57
C LEU A 13 9.33 -8.53 -34.54
N ILE A 14 8.54 -8.68 -35.60
CA ILE A 14 7.17 -8.15 -35.69
C ILE A 14 6.27 -8.82 -34.64
N GLU A 15 6.41 -10.13 -34.45
CA GLU A 15 5.64 -10.86 -33.44
C GLU A 15 5.94 -10.34 -32.03
N MET A 16 7.23 -10.17 -31.71
CA MET A 16 7.65 -9.60 -30.43
C MET A 16 7.18 -8.14 -30.26
N ALA A 17 7.17 -7.35 -31.33
CA ALA A 17 6.68 -5.96 -31.28
C ALA A 17 5.17 -5.89 -30.97
N ILE A 18 4.36 -6.77 -31.59
CA ILE A 18 2.92 -6.84 -31.32
C ILE A 18 2.67 -7.33 -29.90
N VAL A 19 3.43 -8.31 -29.41
CA VAL A 19 3.31 -8.80 -28.03
C VAL A 19 3.61 -7.70 -27.01
N LEU A 20 4.71 -6.97 -27.18
CA LEU A 20 5.06 -5.84 -26.30
C LEU A 20 4.02 -4.72 -26.37
N PHE A 21 3.45 -4.47 -27.55
CA PHE A 21 2.35 -3.51 -27.71
C PHE A 21 1.12 -3.93 -26.89
N ILE A 22 0.68 -5.20 -27.00
CA ILE A 22 -0.46 -5.71 -26.22
C ILE A 22 -0.16 -5.66 -24.71
N ILE A 23 1.03 -6.09 -24.28
CA ILE A 23 1.43 -6.03 -22.86
C ILE A 23 1.40 -4.58 -22.35
N SER A 24 1.86 -3.62 -23.14
CA SER A 24 1.82 -2.19 -22.75
C SER A 24 0.40 -1.68 -22.52
N LEU A 25 -0.57 -2.09 -23.35
CA LEU A 25 -1.99 -1.74 -23.17
C LEU A 25 -2.57 -2.38 -21.91
N LEU A 26 -2.23 -3.64 -21.64
CA LEU A 26 -2.64 -4.33 -20.42
C LEU A 26 -2.06 -3.66 -19.17
N LEU A 27 -0.77 -3.30 -19.19
CA LEU A 27 -0.13 -2.58 -18.08
C LEU A 27 -0.80 -1.22 -17.82
N LEU A 28 -1.18 -0.50 -18.88
CA LEU A 28 -1.89 0.78 -18.75
C LEU A 28 -3.25 0.61 -18.05
N LEU A 29 -3.94 -0.51 -18.22
CA LEU A 29 -5.19 -0.81 -17.50
C LEU A 29 -4.94 -1.32 -16.07
N VAL A 30 -3.91 -2.14 -15.85
CA VAL A 30 -3.64 -2.80 -14.56
C VAL A 30 -3.02 -1.84 -13.54
N ILE A 31 -2.05 -1.01 -13.95
CA ILE A 31 -1.36 -0.05 -13.07
C ILE A 31 -2.33 0.89 -12.32
N PRO A 32 -3.26 1.61 -12.98
CA PRO A 32 -4.18 2.50 -12.27
C PRO A 32 -5.08 1.73 -11.30
N ASN A 33 -5.53 0.53 -11.68
CA ASN A 33 -6.37 -0.30 -10.82
C ASN A 33 -5.62 -0.77 -9.56
N ILE A 34 -4.33 -1.12 -9.67
CA ILE A 34 -3.49 -1.47 -8.51
C ILE A 34 -3.22 -0.24 -7.64
N SER A 35 -2.93 0.92 -8.26
CA SER A 35 -2.68 2.17 -7.54
C SER A 35 -3.87 2.56 -6.66
N HIS A 36 -5.08 2.57 -7.24
CA HIS A 36 -6.30 2.89 -6.49
C HIS A 36 -6.57 1.90 -5.34
N GLN A 37 -6.29 0.61 -5.52
CA GLN A 37 -6.42 -0.38 -4.45
C GLN A 37 -5.41 -0.16 -3.33
N LYS A 38 -4.16 0.20 -3.65
CA LYS A 38 -3.13 0.57 -2.67
C LYS A 38 -3.57 1.79 -1.86
N ASP A 39 -4.09 2.82 -2.51
CA ASP A 39 -4.57 4.04 -1.84
C ASP A 39 -5.77 3.74 -0.93
N HIS A 40 -6.70 2.90 -1.38
CA HIS A 40 -7.83 2.47 -0.55
C HIS A 40 -7.36 1.67 0.67
N ALA A 41 -6.44 0.71 0.49
CA ALA A 41 -5.87 -0.06 1.59
C ALA A 41 -5.15 0.84 2.60
N ASN A 42 -4.41 1.85 2.15
CA ASN A 42 -3.77 2.83 3.01
C ASN A 42 -4.78 3.63 3.83
N LYS A 43 -5.88 4.09 3.22
CA LYS A 43 -6.96 4.81 3.93
C LYS A 43 -7.62 3.94 5.01
N VAL A 44 -7.95 2.69 4.69
CA VAL A 44 -8.54 1.75 5.65
C VAL A 44 -7.56 1.47 6.79
N ASN A 45 -6.27 1.31 6.48
CA ASN A 45 -5.24 1.11 7.49
C ASN A 45 -5.10 2.32 8.42
N MET A 46 -5.04 3.55 7.88
CA MET A 46 -5.01 4.77 8.69
C MET A 46 -6.25 4.93 9.56
N GLN A 47 -7.44 4.58 9.05
CA GLN A 47 -8.66 4.59 9.84
C GLN A 47 -8.59 3.60 11.01
N ALA A 48 -8.11 2.38 10.76
CA ALA A 48 -7.93 1.38 11.82
C ALA A 48 -6.90 1.82 12.87
N LEU A 49 -5.79 2.44 12.44
CA LEU A 49 -4.78 3.00 13.33
C LEU A 49 -5.33 4.13 14.20
N ASN A 50 -6.14 5.04 13.64
CA ASN A 50 -6.80 6.10 14.40
C ASN A 50 -7.80 5.54 15.43
N GLN A 51 -8.54 4.49 15.06
CA GLN A 51 -9.43 3.80 16.00
C GLN A 51 -8.64 3.16 17.15
N GLN A 52 -7.55 2.45 16.82
CA GLN A 52 -6.66 1.87 17.83
C GLN A 52 -6.09 2.96 18.74
N PHE A 53 -5.60 4.07 18.18
CA PHE A 53 -5.11 5.21 18.94
C PHE A 53 -6.17 5.73 19.92
N SER A 54 -7.42 5.92 19.47
CA SER A 54 -8.51 6.37 20.33
C SER A 54 -8.78 5.38 21.47
N THR A 55 -8.78 4.08 21.19
CA THR A 55 -8.95 3.04 22.21
C THR A 55 -7.80 3.04 23.22
N GLN A 56 -6.55 3.17 22.76
CA GLN A 56 -5.39 3.22 23.65
C GLN A 56 -5.35 4.49 24.48
N LYS A 57 -5.74 5.63 23.89
CA LYS A 57 -5.90 6.89 24.61
C LYS A 57 -6.95 6.75 25.71
N GLN A 58 -8.11 6.18 25.41
CA GLN A 58 -9.16 5.98 26.41
C GLN A 58 -8.69 5.08 27.54
N LEU A 59 -8.04 3.95 27.24
CA LEU A 59 -7.48 3.05 28.25
C LEU A 59 -6.49 3.77 29.15
N TYR A 60 -5.61 4.60 28.57
CA TYR A 60 -4.66 5.38 29.32
C TYR A 60 -5.34 6.42 30.24
N GLU A 61 -6.36 7.12 29.75
CA GLU A 61 -7.14 8.10 30.55
C GLU A 61 -7.91 7.42 31.69
N GLU A 62 -8.35 6.17 31.50
CA GLU A 62 -8.98 5.36 32.56
C GLU A 62 -7.98 4.96 33.66
N GLU A 63 -6.74 4.61 33.29
CA GLU A 63 -5.69 4.25 34.24
C GLU A 63 -5.06 5.47 34.94
N HIS A 64 -5.06 6.62 34.27
CA HIS A 64 -4.46 7.87 34.75
C HIS A 64 -5.49 9.01 34.82
N PRO A 65 -6.34 9.07 35.87
CA PRO A 65 -7.44 10.03 35.98
C PRO A 65 -7.03 11.51 36.06
N THR A 66 -5.73 11.81 36.24
CA THR A 66 -5.17 13.17 36.19
C THR A 66 -4.57 13.53 34.83
N ALA A 67 -4.45 12.57 33.91
CA ALA A 67 -3.89 12.80 32.59
C ALA A 67 -4.88 13.61 31.74
N THR A 68 -4.50 14.85 31.43
CA THR A 68 -5.23 15.71 30.51
C THR A 68 -4.34 15.97 29.30
N ASN A 69 -4.86 15.74 28.09
CA ASN A 69 -4.16 15.90 26.81
C ASN A 69 -3.14 14.79 26.47
N VAL A 70 -3.58 13.53 26.49
CA VAL A 70 -2.77 12.38 26.02
C VAL A 70 -2.36 12.58 24.56
N THR A 71 -1.04 12.61 24.32
CA THR A 71 -0.43 12.78 23.01
C THR A 71 0.03 11.44 22.42
N VAL A 72 0.16 11.38 21.09
CA VAL A 72 0.73 10.21 20.40
C VAL A 72 2.12 9.86 20.95
N LYS A 73 2.94 10.88 21.26
CA LYS A 73 4.29 10.69 21.81
C LYS A 73 4.25 10.02 23.19
N GLN A 74 3.36 10.45 24.08
CA GLN A 74 3.18 9.81 25.39
C GLN A 74 2.77 8.35 25.26
N LEU A 75 1.84 8.03 24.34
CA LEU A 75 1.44 6.64 24.12
C LEU A 75 2.56 5.76 23.51
N VAL A 76 3.51 6.35 22.78
CA VAL A 76 4.72 5.63 22.31
C VAL A 76 5.71 5.43 23.45
N ASP A 77 5.97 6.49 24.23
CA ASP A 77 6.92 6.46 25.36
C ASP A 77 6.47 5.47 26.45
N GLU A 78 5.15 5.35 26.66
CA GLU A 78 4.52 4.43 27.61
C GLU A 78 4.12 3.07 27.01
N GLN A 79 4.60 2.77 25.80
CA GLN A 79 4.45 1.48 25.10
C GLN A 79 3.01 1.05 24.73
N TYR A 80 2.03 1.96 24.76
CA TYR A 80 0.69 1.72 24.22
C TYR A 80 0.65 1.72 22.68
N LEU A 81 1.63 2.36 22.04
CA LEU A 81 1.82 2.39 20.58
C LEU A 81 3.26 2.04 20.22
N THR A 82 3.45 1.41 19.05
CA THR A 82 4.80 1.23 18.50
C THR A 82 5.30 2.53 17.89
N SER A 83 6.62 2.69 17.80
CA SER A 83 7.24 3.86 17.15
C SER A 83 6.78 4.03 15.69
N GLU A 84 6.58 2.92 14.96
CA GLU A 84 6.08 2.95 13.58
C GLU A 84 4.62 3.47 13.51
N GLN A 85 3.77 3.08 14.46
CA GLN A 85 2.40 3.59 14.53
C GLN A 85 2.39 5.08 14.89
N GLY A 86 3.23 5.49 15.83
CA GLY A 86 3.38 6.91 16.20
C GLY A 86 3.85 7.77 15.03
N GLU A 87 4.83 7.28 14.25
CA GLU A 87 5.32 7.96 13.06
C GLU A 87 4.24 8.06 11.98
N LYS A 88 3.46 7.00 11.73
CA LYS A 88 2.34 7.05 10.76
C LYS A 88 1.22 8.00 11.19
N LEU A 89 0.89 8.04 12.47
CA LEU A 89 -0.15 8.93 13.01
C LEU A 89 0.27 10.41 12.99
N THR A 90 1.55 10.70 13.25
CA THR A 90 2.09 12.07 13.24
C THR A 90 2.46 12.56 11.83
N GLY A 91 2.97 11.67 10.99
CA GLY A 91 3.30 11.95 9.59
C GLY A 91 2.08 12.20 8.72
N SER A 92 0.93 11.57 9.01
CA SER A 92 -0.32 11.84 8.29
C SER A 92 -0.90 13.24 8.58
N HIS A 93 -0.41 13.95 9.60
CA HIS A 93 -0.79 15.34 9.89
C HIS A 93 0.09 16.37 9.14
N ALA A 94 1.08 15.92 8.35
CA ALA A 94 2.02 16.79 7.64
C ALA A 94 1.69 17.01 6.15
N GLU A 95 0.54 16.52 5.66
CA GLU A 95 -0.03 16.87 4.35
C GLU A 95 -1.40 17.56 4.49
#